data_AF-A0A953U5Y9-F1
#
_entry.id   AF-A0A953U5Y9-F1
#
_cell.length_a   1.000
_cell.length_b   1.000
_cell.length_c   1.000
_cell.angle_alpha   90.00
_cell.angle_beta   90.00
_cell.angle_gamma   90.00
#
_symmetry.space_group_name_H-M   'P 1'
#
loop_
_entity.id
_entity.type
_entity.pdbx_description
1 polymer ?
#
loop_
_entity_poly.entity_id
_entity_poly.type
_entity_poly.pdbx_seq_one_letter_code
_entity_poly.pdbx_strand_id
1 'polypeptide(L)' 'MNRKIVEQSGICPTCNEEFTDYNDIVPDHKEPKGMGGAWRDDHPDNIQATHWWCNEEKGSTRMDD' A
#
# COMPACT_ATOMS: atom_id res chain seq x y z
N MET A 1 -6.06 8.61 4.54
CA MET A 1 -4.64 8.27 4.71
C MET A 1 -4.19 8.26 6.17
N ASN A 2 -4.35 9.36 6.92
CA ASN A 2 -3.91 9.47 8.32
C ASN A 2 -4.36 8.31 9.24
N ARG A 3 -5.61 7.83 9.08
CA ARG A 3 -6.10 6.66 9.81
C ARG A 3 -5.22 5.41 9.61
N LYS A 4 -4.82 5.11 8.36
CA LYS A 4 -4.01 3.93 8.03
C LYS A 4 -2.59 4.04 8.57
N ILE A 5 -2.01 5.24 8.52
CA ILE A 5 -0.69 5.51 9.11
C ILE A 5 -0.71 5.21 10.61
N VAL A 6 -1.74 5.67 11.33
CA VAL A 6 -1.89 5.41 12.77
C VAL A 6 -2.16 3.93 13.06
N GLU A 7 -3.04 3.29 12.29
CA GLU A 7 -3.34 1.84 12.42
C GLU A 7 -2.08 0.97 12.17
N GLN A 8 -1.16 1.44 11.32
CA GLN A 8 0.11 0.79 11.02
C GLN A 8 1.27 1.25 11.93
N SER A 9 0.98 1.95 13.02
CA SER A 9 1.99 2.47 13.96
C SER A 9 3.02 3.41 13.32
N GLY A 10 2.69 4.06 12.21
CA GLY A 10 3.62 4.92 11.48
C GLY A 10 4.67 4.16 10.67
N ILE A 11 4.51 2.85 10.49
CA ILE A 11 5.50 1.99 9.83
C ILE A 11 4.98 1.57 8.44
N CYS A 12 5.86 1.63 7.44
CA CYS A 12 5.60 1.09 6.12
C CYS A 12 5.64 -0.45 6.17
N PRO A 13 4.54 -1.15 5.85
CA PRO A 13 4.46 -2.62 5.96
C PRO A 13 5.30 -3.35 4.90
N THR A 14 5.72 -2.65 3.84
CA THR A 14 6.55 -3.25 2.76
C THR A 14 8.02 -3.26 3.13
N CYS A 15 8.57 -2.16 3.66
CA CYS A 15 10.00 -2.04 3.99
C CYS A 15 10.30 -2.07 5.50
N ASN A 16 9.28 -2.04 6.37
CA ASN A 16 9.38 -1.98 7.83
C ASN A 16 10.09 -0.74 8.41
N GLU A 17 10.20 0.33 7.62
CA GLU A 17 10.75 1.61 8.06
C GLU A 17 9.65 2.60 8.46
N GLU A 18 9.96 3.53 9.37
CA GLU A 18 9.04 4.59 9.78
C GLU A 18 8.77 5.57 8.64
N PHE A 19 7.53 6.06 8.56
CA PHE A 19 7.19 7.19 7.71
C PHE A 19 7.79 8.48 8.29
N THR A 20 8.80 9.03 7.61
CA THR A 20 9.49 10.25 8.04
C THR A 20 9.04 11.50 7.27
N ASP A 21 8.59 11.34 6.02
CA ASP A 21 7.99 12.38 5.20
C ASP A 21 6.57 11.98 4.76
N TYR A 22 5.59 12.83 5.03
CA TYR A 22 4.20 12.62 4.60
C TYR A 22 4.03 12.66 3.08
N ASN A 23 4.93 13.33 2.35
CA ASN A 23 4.90 13.37 0.88
C ASN A 23 5.24 12.02 0.27
N ASP A 24 5.93 11.15 1.00
CA ASP A 24 6.33 9.84 0.51
C ASP A 24 5.22 8.79 0.65
N ILE A 25 4.13 9.11 1.35
CA ILE A 25 3.10 8.15 1.73
C ILE A 25 1.99 8.10 0.69
N VAL A 26 1.78 6.93 0.10
CA VAL A 26 0.71 6.68 -0.89
C VAL A 26 -0.18 5.50 -0.46
N PRO A 27 -1.46 5.47 -0.89
CA PRO A 27 -2.30 4.30 -0.72
C PRO A 27 -1.85 3.18 -1.65
N ASP A 28 -1.64 2.00 -1.07
CA ASP A 28 -1.34 0.76 -1.77
C ASP A 28 -2.38 -0.30 -1.43
N HIS A 29 -2.63 -1.19 -2.39
CA HIS A 29 -3.46 -2.37 -2.21
C HIS A 29 -2.57 -3.53 -1.74
N LYS A 30 -2.79 -4.07 -0.54
CA LYS A 30 -2.05 -5.24 -0.01
C LYS A 30 -1.99 -6.35 -1.04
N GLU A 31 -3.16 -6.70 -1.58
CA GLU A 31 -3.31 -7.55 -2.75
C GLU A 31 -3.53 -6.66 -3.99
N PRO A 32 -2.56 -6.60 -4.93
CA PRO A 32 -2.65 -5.72 -6.09
C PRO A 32 -3.80 -6.12 -7.00
N LYS A 33 -4.44 -5.17 -7.69
CA LYS A 33 -5.61 -5.43 -8.55
C LYS A 33 -5.38 -6.37 -9.74
N GLY A 34 -4.13 -6.66 -10.08
CA GLY A 34 -3.80 -7.19 -11.40
C GLY A 34 -3.93 -6.11 -12.48
N MET A 35 -3.43 -6.43 -13.68
CA MET A 35 -3.58 -5.59 -14.86
C MET A 35 -5.08 -5.42 -15.20
N GLY A 36 -5.57 -4.19 -15.29
CA GLY A 36 -6.96 -3.89 -15.68
C GLY A 36 -7.85 -3.29 -14.59
N GLY A 37 -7.35 -3.14 -13.35
CA GLY A 37 -7.93 -2.23 -12.36
C GLY A 37 -9.31 -2.60 -11.84
N ALA A 38 -9.52 -3.85 -11.42
CA ALA A 38 -10.79 -4.28 -10.84
C ALA A 38 -11.21 -3.47 -9.60
N TRP A 39 -12.45 -2.98 -9.57
CA TRP A 39 -13.02 -2.17 -8.47
C TRP A 39 -13.25 -2.95 -7.16
N ARG A 40 -13.29 -4.29 -7.22
CA ARG A 40 -13.59 -5.15 -6.07
C ARG A 40 -12.55 -5.04 -4.95
N ASP A 41 -11.33 -4.66 -5.29
CA ASP A 41 -10.19 -4.68 -4.39
C ASP A 41 -9.99 -3.37 -3.61
N ASP A 42 -10.84 -2.35 -3.82
CA ASP A 42 -10.75 -1.05 -3.13
C ASP A 42 -11.30 -1.07 -1.69
N HIS A 43 -11.59 -2.26 -1.15
CA HIS A 43 -12.06 -2.39 0.23
C HIS A 43 -11.02 -1.83 1.20
N PRO A 44 -11.42 -1.03 2.22
CA PRO A 44 -10.49 -0.40 3.15
C PRO A 44 -9.56 -1.39 3.86
N ASP A 45 -9.93 -2.66 3.98
CA ASP A 45 -9.08 -3.70 4.58
C ASP A 45 -7.92 -4.13 3.68
N ASN A 46 -8.10 -4.02 2.34
CA ASN A 46 -7.05 -4.24 1.36
C ASN A 46 -6.19 -2.99 1.14
N ILE A 47 -6.59 -1.82 1.66
CA ILE A 47 -5.81 -0.59 1.55
C ILE A 47 -4.86 -0.43 2.74
N GLN A 48 -3.61 -0.08 2.43
CA GLN A 48 -2.57 0.27 3.39
C GLN A 48 -1.82 1.54 2.96
N ALA A 49 -1.12 2.16 3.90
CA ALA A 49 -0.16 3.21 3.61
C ALA A 49 1.21 2.60 3.33
N THR A 50 1.88 3.04 2.26
CA THR A 50 3.26 2.63 1.94
C THR A 50 4.06 3.82 1.43
N HIS A 51 5.38 3.69 1.40
CA HIS A 51 6.20 4.60 0.61
C HIS A 51 5.87 4.45 -0.88
N TRP A 52 5.95 5.54 -1.65
CA TRP A 52 5.64 5.52 -3.09
C TRP A 52 6.58 4.61 -3.88
N TRP A 53 7.88 4.58 -3.54
CA TRP A 53 8.85 3.68 -4.18
C TRP A 53 8.56 2.21 -3.83
N CYS A 54 8.18 1.91 -2.59
CA CYS A 54 7.80 0.55 -2.20
C CYS A 54 6.57 0.04 -2.99
N ASN A 55 5.60 0.94 -3.25
CA ASN A 55 4.45 0.61 -4.09
C ASN A 55 4.85 0.42 -5.57
N GLU A 56 5.73 1.27 -6.09
CA GLU A 56 6.26 1.14 -7.45
C GLU A 56 7.01 -0.19 -7.65
N GLU A 57 7.91 -0.54 -6.72
CA GLU A 57 8.68 -1.79 -6.76
C GLU A 57 7.79 -3.03 -6.66
N LYS A 58 6.74 -2.98 -5.82
CA LYS A 58 5.76 -4.07 -5.71
C LYS A 58 5.01 -4.30 -7.02
N GLY A 59 4.70 -3.23 -7.75
CA GLY A 59 4.00 -3.29 -9.03
C GLY A 59 2.56 -3.79 -8.92
N SER A 60 1.95 -4.06 -10.07
CA SER A 60 0.52 -4.40 -10.19
C SER A 60 0.23 -5.89 -10.38
N THR A 61 1.26 -6.76 -10.33
CA THR A 61 1.13 -8.19 -10.61
C THR A 61 0.66 -8.95 -9.37
N ARG A 62 -0.40 -9.74 -9.50
CA ARG A 62 -0.74 -10.78 -8.51
C ARG A 62 0.16 -11.98 -8.79
N MET A 63 0.86 -12.48 -7.78
CA MET A 63 1.45 -13.82 -7.87
C MET A 63 0.29 -14.80 -7.66
N ASP A 64 -0.22 -15.39 -8.73
CA ASP A 64 -1.07 -16.57 -8.65
C ASP A 64 -0.20 -17.74 -8.15
N ASP A 65 -0.61 -18.40 -7.06
CA ASP A 65 0.00 -19.65 -6.54
C ASP A 65 -0.27 -20.82 -7.50
#